data_AF-A0A969JEV6-F1
#
_entry.id   AF-A0A969JEV6-F1
#
_cell.length_a   1.000
_cell.length_b   1.000
_cell.length_c   1.000
_cell.angle_alpha   90.00
_cell.angle_beta   90.00
_cell.angle_gamma   90.00
#
_symmetry.space_group_name_H-M   'P 1'
#
loop_
_entity.id
_entity.type
_entity.pdbx_description
1 polymer ?
#
loop_
_entity_poly.entity_id
_entity_poly.type
_entity_poly.pdbx_seq_one_letter_code
_entity_poly.pdbx_strand_id
1 'polypeptide(L)'
;MNLEYFKLKSIVDNYLFEHFMGSDINNYHSIAPYANNNPTVSTINDDYEIDSIKVQVLNSSKYIVELQFMVETEIDYFIDRSDYLSADDIDVHLVDSDWNDHVVMVSIMVDLPIEMTLIINSNLECTSIEISKIDNDYE
;
A
#
# COMPACT_ATOMS: atom_id res chain seq x y z
N MET A 1 -18.49 -16.76 9.30
CA MET A 1 -17.16 -16.36 8.79
C MET A 1 -16.26 -17.60 8.84
N ASN A 2 -15.62 -17.96 7.74
CA ASN A 2 -14.89 -19.22 7.60
C ASN A 2 -13.50 -19.12 8.26
N LEU A 3 -13.07 -20.12 9.04
CA LEU A 3 -11.81 -20.07 9.81
C LEU A 3 -10.58 -19.90 8.89
N GLU A 4 -10.65 -20.45 7.68
CA GLU A 4 -9.58 -20.36 6.67
C GLU A 4 -9.44 -18.95 6.09
N TYR A 5 -10.56 -18.23 5.94
CA TYR A 5 -10.56 -16.84 5.49
C TYR A 5 -9.88 -15.93 6.52
N PHE A 6 -10.15 -16.16 7.81
CA PHE A 6 -9.50 -15.43 8.90
C PHE A 6 -7.98 -15.65 8.89
N LYS A 7 -7.52 -16.88 8.67
CA LYS A 7 -6.08 -17.19 8.59
C LYS A 7 -5.40 -16.48 7.41
N LEU A 8 -6.05 -16.40 6.25
CA LEU A 8 -5.52 -15.72 5.07
C LEU A 8 -5.39 -14.21 5.31
N LYS A 9 -6.47 -13.56 5.80
CA LYS A 9 -6.44 -12.12 6.11
C LYS A 9 -5.34 -11.78 7.10
N SER A 10 -5.18 -12.56 8.18
CA SER A 10 -4.08 -12.32 9.13
C SER A 10 -2.67 -12.47 8.53
N ILE A 11 -2.47 -13.37 7.57
CA ILE A 11 -1.17 -13.50 6.88
C ILE A 11 -0.88 -12.25 6.04
N VAL A 12 -1.90 -11.76 5.33
CA VAL A 12 -1.82 -10.55 4.52
C VAL A 12 -1.57 -9.33 5.41
N ASP A 13 -2.37 -9.16 6.47
CA ASP A 13 -2.24 -8.06 7.44
C ASP A 13 -0.82 -7.97 7.99
N ASN A 14 -0.31 -9.07 8.53
CA ASN A 14 1.04 -9.10 9.10
C ASN A 14 2.10 -8.68 8.07
N TYR A 15 1.97 -9.15 6.82
CA TYR A 15 2.91 -8.77 5.78
C TYR A 15 2.82 -7.28 5.43
N LEU A 16 1.61 -6.73 5.30
CA LEU A 16 1.42 -5.32 5.00
C LEU A 16 2.00 -4.43 6.12
N PHE A 17 1.71 -4.75 7.39
CA PHE A 17 2.24 -3.98 8.52
C PHE A 17 3.76 -4.12 8.69
N GLU A 18 4.35 -5.28 8.36
CA GLU A 18 5.79 -5.50 8.51
C GLU A 18 6.62 -4.94 7.33
N HIS A 19 6.06 -4.94 6.11
CA HIS A 19 6.83 -4.68 4.90
C HIS A 19 6.30 -3.54 4.03
N PHE A 20 5.00 -3.24 4.08
CA PHE A 20 4.41 -2.17 3.29
C PHE A 20 4.35 -0.85 4.06
N MET A 21 3.98 -0.90 5.35
CA MET A 21 4.06 0.26 6.22
C MET A 21 5.52 0.72 6.38
N GLY A 22 5.76 2.00 6.16
CA GLY A 22 7.10 2.60 6.15
C GLY A 22 7.89 2.37 4.87
N SER A 23 7.29 1.76 3.84
CA SER A 23 7.94 1.59 2.53
C SER A 23 7.75 2.80 1.61
N ASP A 24 8.71 3.00 0.72
CA ASP A 24 8.65 4.01 -0.34
C ASP A 24 7.70 3.55 -1.47
N ILE A 25 6.91 4.48 -2.00
CA ILE A 25 6.10 4.25 -3.20
C ILE A 25 6.90 4.72 -4.41
N ASN A 26 7.21 3.83 -5.35
CA ASN A 26 8.05 4.17 -6.51
C ASN A 26 7.29 4.90 -7.64
N ASN A 27 6.00 4.59 -7.84
CA ASN A 27 5.16 5.16 -8.90
C ASN A 27 4.20 6.24 -8.36
N TYR A 28 4.70 7.10 -7.48
CA TYR A 28 3.87 8.02 -6.72
C TYR A 28 3.38 9.24 -7.49
N HIS A 29 3.86 9.52 -8.70
CA HIS A 29 3.62 10.80 -9.37
C HIS A 29 2.13 11.07 -9.67
N SER A 30 1.32 10.02 -9.83
CA SER A 30 -0.15 10.16 -9.96
C SER A 30 -0.84 10.45 -8.62
N ILE A 31 -0.23 10.05 -7.50
CA ILE A 31 -0.79 10.15 -6.15
C ILE A 31 -0.34 11.44 -5.45
N ALA A 32 0.96 11.71 -5.53
CA ALA A 32 1.66 12.81 -4.88
C ALA A 32 2.49 13.59 -5.92
N PRO A 33 1.84 14.30 -6.86
CA PRO A 33 2.51 14.96 -7.98
C PRO A 33 3.48 16.07 -7.56
N TYR A 34 3.36 16.57 -6.32
CA TYR A 34 4.18 17.63 -5.75
C TYR A 34 5.26 17.11 -4.80
N ALA A 35 5.45 15.80 -4.69
CA ALA A 35 6.45 15.24 -3.81
C ALA A 35 7.87 15.48 -4.34
N ASN A 36 8.73 16.01 -3.48
CA ASN A 36 10.14 16.28 -3.77
C ASN A 36 11.03 15.03 -3.66
N ASN A 37 10.53 14.00 -3.01
CA ASN A 37 11.19 12.74 -2.73
C ASN A 37 10.20 11.58 -2.85
N ASN A 38 10.67 10.35 -2.67
CA ASN A 38 9.79 9.20 -2.58
C ASN A 38 8.84 9.35 -1.37
N PRO A 39 7.53 9.35 -1.59
CA PRO A 39 6.54 9.28 -0.52
C PRO A 39 6.61 7.95 0.22
N THR A 40 6.24 7.97 1.48
CA THR A 40 6.28 6.81 2.37
C THR A 40 4.88 6.47 2.86
N VAL A 41 4.53 5.19 2.87
CA VAL A 41 3.28 4.71 3.50
C VAL A 41 3.40 4.89 5.01
N SER A 42 2.63 5.79 5.62
CA SER A 42 2.68 6.06 7.06
C SER A 42 1.64 5.26 7.83
N THR A 43 0.45 5.09 7.26
CA THR A 43 -0.65 4.34 7.85
C THR A 43 -1.32 3.43 6.83
N ILE A 44 -1.79 2.28 7.29
CA ILE A 44 -2.60 1.32 6.53
C ILE A 44 -3.89 1.09 7.31
N ASN A 45 -5.06 1.30 6.68
CA ASN A 45 -6.34 0.93 7.27
C ASN A 45 -6.56 -0.58 7.13
N ASP A 46 -6.94 -1.27 8.22
CA ASP A 46 -7.07 -2.73 8.28
C ASP A 46 -8.48 -3.25 7.93
N ASP A 47 -9.42 -2.34 7.68
CA ASP A 47 -10.83 -2.62 7.36
C ASP A 47 -11.09 -3.06 5.91
N TYR A 48 -10.04 -3.22 5.11
CA TYR A 48 -10.15 -3.68 3.72
C TYR A 48 -10.68 -5.11 3.59
N GLU A 49 -11.34 -5.37 2.46
CA GLU A 49 -11.84 -6.69 2.08
C GLU A 49 -11.03 -7.26 0.92
N ILE A 50 -10.84 -8.59 0.92
CA ILE A 50 -10.23 -9.28 -0.23
C ILE A 50 -11.27 -9.43 -1.34
N ASP A 51 -11.10 -8.69 -2.43
CA ASP A 51 -12.04 -8.63 -3.56
C ASP A 51 -11.98 -9.89 -4.43
N SER A 52 -10.78 -10.40 -4.67
CA SER A 52 -10.55 -11.52 -5.58
C SER A 52 -9.52 -12.49 -5.04
N ILE A 53 -9.79 -13.79 -5.21
CA ILE A 53 -8.90 -14.88 -4.85
C ILE A 53 -8.82 -15.85 -6.03
N LYS A 54 -7.63 -16.03 -6.58
CA LYS A 54 -7.38 -17.02 -7.63
C LYS A 54 -6.33 -18.01 -7.17
N VAL A 55 -6.65 -19.31 -7.26
CA VAL A 55 -5.79 -20.39 -6.81
C VAL A 55 -5.34 -21.23 -7.99
N GLN A 56 -4.04 -21.46 -8.11
CA GLN A 56 -3.42 -22.27 -9.15
C GLN A 56 -2.53 -23.34 -8.51
N VAL A 57 -2.54 -24.55 -9.08
CA VAL A 57 -1.65 -25.62 -8.64
C VAL A 57 -0.26 -25.36 -9.23
N LEU A 58 0.74 -25.16 -8.37
CA LEU A 58 2.13 -25.02 -8.80
C LEU A 58 2.78 -26.40 -8.99
N ASN A 59 2.54 -27.32 -8.05
CA ASN A 59 2.91 -28.73 -8.14
C ASN A 59 2.08 -29.57 -7.15
N SER A 60 2.39 -30.86 -7.02
CA SER A 60 1.67 -31.80 -6.14
C SER A 60 1.59 -31.41 -4.66
N SER A 61 2.38 -30.42 -4.21
CA SER A 61 2.50 -30.00 -2.81
C SER A 61 2.40 -28.49 -2.61
N LYS A 62 2.23 -27.70 -3.68
CA LYS A 62 2.26 -26.23 -3.62
C LYS A 62 1.19 -25.61 -4.51
N TYR A 63 0.65 -24.49 -4.03
CA TYR A 63 -0.36 -23.68 -4.68
C TYR A 63 0.13 -22.24 -4.75
N ILE A 64 -0.20 -21.56 -5.84
CA ILE A 64 -0.11 -20.11 -5.96
C ILE A 64 -1.50 -19.55 -5.65
N VAL A 65 -1.55 -18.55 -4.78
CA VAL A 65 -2.75 -17.79 -4.45
C VAL A 65 -2.50 -16.35 -4.83
N GLU A 66 -3.25 -15.86 -5.80
CA GLU A 66 -3.26 -14.46 -6.24
C GLU A 66 -4.43 -13.77 -5.56
N LEU A 67 -4.15 -12.65 -4.89
CA LEU A 67 -5.13 -11.82 -4.20
C LEU A 67 -5.16 -10.44 -4.83
N GLN A 68 -6.35 -9.85 -4.94
CA GLN A 68 -6.54 -8.45 -5.29
C GLN A 68 -7.47 -7.81 -4.28
N PHE A 69 -7.13 -6.60 -3.85
CA PHE A 69 -7.91 -5.84 -2.88
C PHE A 69 -7.53 -4.35 -2.93
N MET A 70 -8.42 -3.51 -2.42
CA MET A 70 -8.19 -2.07 -2.22
C MET A 70 -7.84 -1.79 -0.77
N VAL A 71 -6.78 -1.03 -0.52
CA VAL A 71 -6.41 -0.61 0.84
C VAL A 71 -6.37 0.92 0.91
N GLU A 72 -7.09 1.49 1.86
CA GLU A 72 -6.96 2.89 2.20
C GLU A 72 -5.66 3.09 2.99
N THR A 73 -4.80 3.96 2.50
CA THR A 73 -3.49 4.25 3.09
C THR A 73 -3.25 5.73 3.18
N GLU A 74 -2.51 6.09 4.23
CA GLU A 74 -1.95 7.42 4.40
C GLU A 74 -0.53 7.42 3.82
N ILE A 75 -0.22 8.45 3.04
CA ILE A 75 1.07 8.61 2.39
C ILE A 75 1.67 9.95 2.77
N ASP A 76 2.83 9.91 3.41
CA ASP A 76 3.57 11.08 3.83
C ASP A 76 4.65 11.46 2.81
N TYR A 77 4.77 12.76 2.52
CA TYR A 77 5.82 13.28 1.64
C TYR A 77 6.13 14.75 1.88
N PHE A 78 7.23 15.21 1.30
CA PHE A 78 7.65 16.61 1.37
C PHE A 78 7.30 17.37 0.10
N ILE A 79 6.80 18.59 0.27
CA ILE A 79 6.54 19.55 -0.81
C ILE A 79 7.39 20.80 -0.58
N ASP A 80 7.91 21.41 -1.63
CA ASP A 80 8.56 22.72 -1.55
C ASP A 80 7.59 23.77 -0.98
N ARG A 81 8.06 24.55 -0.01
CA ARG A 81 7.23 25.55 0.69
C ARG A 81 6.65 26.59 -0.27
N SER A 82 7.39 26.97 -1.32
CA SER A 82 6.89 27.87 -2.36
C SER A 82 5.72 27.27 -3.13
N ASP A 83 5.79 25.97 -3.41
CA ASP A 83 4.82 25.26 -4.23
C ASP A 83 3.55 25.03 -3.41
N TYR A 84 3.70 24.66 -2.14
CA TYR A 84 2.59 24.58 -1.19
C TYR A 84 1.85 25.92 -1.01
N LEU A 85 2.56 27.04 -0.92
CA LEU A 85 1.95 28.37 -0.74
C LEU A 85 1.34 28.96 -2.02
N SER A 86 1.76 28.49 -3.18
CA SER A 86 1.27 28.97 -4.49
C SER A 86 0.23 28.05 -5.13
N ALA A 87 0.03 26.85 -4.59
CA ALA A 87 -1.05 25.97 -4.98
C ALA A 87 -2.38 26.55 -4.52
N ASP A 88 -3.27 26.86 -5.48
CA ASP A 88 -4.61 27.39 -5.18
C ASP A 88 -5.51 26.34 -4.51
N ASP A 89 -5.32 25.05 -4.82
CA ASP A 89 -6.07 23.92 -4.27
C ASP A 89 -5.19 22.65 -4.25
N ILE A 90 -4.44 22.44 -3.17
CA ILE A 90 -3.75 21.16 -2.93
C ILE A 90 -4.54 20.34 -1.91
N ASP A 91 -5.06 19.18 -2.33
CA ASP A 91 -5.87 18.30 -1.48
C ASP A 91 -4.97 17.38 -0.64
N VAL A 92 -4.26 17.99 0.29
CA VAL A 92 -3.35 17.31 1.22
C VAL A 92 -3.51 17.91 2.61
N HIS A 93 -3.26 17.11 3.65
CA HIS A 93 -3.24 17.61 5.01
C HIS A 93 -1.81 17.97 5.41
N LEU A 94 -1.65 19.15 6.02
CA LEU A 94 -0.37 19.60 6.54
C LEU A 94 -0.03 18.84 7.82
N VAL A 95 1.08 18.12 7.82
CA VAL A 95 1.58 17.34 8.98
C VAL A 95 2.56 18.19 9.79
N ASP A 96 3.54 18.78 9.10
CA ASP A 96 4.56 19.63 9.73
C ASP A 96 5.01 20.75 8.77
N SER A 97 4.73 22.00 9.13
CA SER A 97 5.16 23.18 8.36
C SER A 97 6.57 23.66 8.68
N ASP A 98 7.18 23.19 9.77
CA ASP A 98 8.43 23.71 10.33
C ASP A 98 9.54 22.67 10.34
N TRP A 99 9.37 21.57 9.59
CA TRP A 99 10.40 20.55 9.41
C TRP A 99 11.75 21.16 8.97
N ASN A 100 11.72 22.08 7.99
CA ASN A 100 12.84 22.99 7.68
C ASN A 100 12.35 24.24 6.90
N ASP A 101 13.29 25.12 6.52
CA ASP A 101 13.01 26.38 5.81
C ASP A 101 12.54 26.20 4.35
N HIS A 102 12.73 25.02 3.77
CA HIS A 102 12.57 24.76 2.33
C HIS A 102 11.33 23.93 1.98
N VAL A 103 10.96 22.98 2.83
CA VAL A 103 9.86 22.05 2.58
C VAL A 103 8.85 22.04 3.72
N VAL A 104 7.66 21.54 3.41
CA VAL A 104 6.64 21.17 4.38
C VAL A 104 6.35 19.68 4.25
N MET A 105 6.08 19.02 5.37
CA MET A 105 5.59 17.64 5.39
C MET A 105 4.07 17.69 5.27
N VAL A 106 3.55 16.99 4.28
CA VAL A 106 2.12 16.79 4.09
C VAL A 106 1.84 15.32 4.03
N SER A 107 0.56 15.00 4.08
CA SER A 107 0.12 13.65 3.78
C SER A 107 -1.24 13.65 3.10
N ILE A 108 -1.55 12.51 2.48
CA ILE A 108 -2.75 12.28 1.68
C ILE A 108 -3.30 10.91 1.99
N MET A 109 -4.62 10.82 2.08
CA MET A 109 -5.34 9.55 2.15
C MET A 109 -5.66 9.11 0.73
N VAL A 110 -5.28 7.89 0.37
CA VAL A 110 -5.53 7.32 -0.96
C VAL A 110 -5.92 5.85 -0.86
N ASP A 111 -6.79 5.43 -1.75
CA ASP A 111 -7.09 4.02 -1.95
C ASP A 111 -6.09 3.43 -2.96
N LEU A 112 -5.27 2.47 -2.51
CA LEU A 112 -4.32 1.77 -3.35
C LEU A 112 -4.83 0.35 -3.68
N PRO A 113 -5.01 0.01 -4.97
CA PRO A 113 -5.20 -1.38 -5.37
C PRO A 113 -3.87 -2.12 -5.20
N ILE A 114 -3.94 -3.21 -4.43
CA ILE A 114 -2.81 -4.09 -4.15
C ILE A 114 -3.10 -5.46 -4.77
N GLU A 115 -2.13 -5.96 -5.53
CA GLU A 115 -2.07 -7.35 -5.94
C GLU A 115 -0.99 -8.08 -5.15
N MET A 116 -1.35 -9.18 -4.51
CA MET A 116 -0.40 -10.01 -3.77
C MET A 116 -0.37 -11.44 -4.31
N THR A 117 0.83 -12.00 -4.34
CA THR A 117 1.05 -13.41 -4.65
C THR A 117 1.56 -14.15 -3.43
N LEU A 118 0.89 -15.24 -3.06
CA LEU A 118 1.28 -16.13 -1.99
C LEU A 118 1.56 -17.52 -2.54
N ILE A 119 2.59 -18.18 -1.99
CA ILE A 119 2.85 -19.60 -2.23
C ILE A 119 2.50 -20.38 -0.97
N ILE A 120 1.47 -21.23 -1.07
CA ILE A 120 0.96 -22.04 0.03
C ILE A 120 1.31 -23.51 -0.20
N ASN A 121 1.75 -24.21 0.85
CA ASN A 121 2.00 -25.65 0.78
C ASN A 121 0.73 -26.50 1.02
N SER A 122 0.84 -27.82 0.91
CA SER A 122 -0.27 -28.75 1.16
C SER A 122 -0.82 -28.73 2.59
N ASN A 123 -0.10 -28.15 3.55
CA ASN A 123 -0.53 -27.98 4.94
C ASN A 123 -1.18 -26.61 5.18
N LEU A 124 -1.46 -25.84 4.13
CA LEU A 124 -2.00 -24.48 4.21
C LEU A 124 -1.09 -23.52 4.98
N GLU A 125 0.22 -23.68 4.83
CA GLU A 125 1.24 -22.77 5.37
C GLU A 125 1.76 -21.88 4.25
N CYS A 126 1.80 -20.57 4.48
CA CYS A 126 2.38 -19.60 3.56
C CYS A 126 3.91 -19.72 3.63
N THR A 127 4.53 -20.02 2.48
CA THR A 127 5.98 -20.20 2.35
C THR A 127 6.67 -19.02 1.67
N SER A 128 5.91 -18.20 0.97
CA SER A 128 6.38 -16.98 0.30
C SER A 128 5.16 -16.09 0.06
N ILE A 129 5.38 -14.78 0.19
CA ILE A 129 4.38 -13.75 0.02
C ILE A 129 5.09 -12.51 -0.54
N GLU A 130 4.49 -11.87 -1.53
CA GLU A 130 4.99 -10.64 -2.12
C GLU A 130 3.83 -9.75 -2.58
N ILE A 131 4.06 -8.44 -2.55
CA ILE A 131 3.23 -7.49 -3.31
C ILE A 131 3.72 -7.53 -4.75
N SER A 132 2.90 -8.05 -5.64
CA SER A 132 3.22 -8.23 -7.06
C SER A 132 2.96 -6.96 -7.87
N LYS A 133 1.96 -6.18 -7.47
CA LYS A 133 1.65 -4.88 -8.08
C LYS A 133 1.00 -3.95 -7.05
N ILE A 134 1.40 -2.69 -7.10
CA ILE A 134 0.62 -1.57 -6.56
C ILE A 134 0.22 -0.80 -7.81
N ASP A 135 -1.05 -0.90 -8.18
CA ASP A 135 -1.55 -0.18 -9.35
C ASP A 135 -2.00 1.21 -8.91
N ASN A 136 -1.71 2.24 -9.67
CA ASN A 136 -2.49 3.47 -9.56
C ASN A 136 -2.61 4.11 -10.94
N ASP A 137 -2.63 3.26 -11.98
CA ASP A 137 -2.85 3.65 -13.36
C ASP A 137 -4.34 4.03 -13.51
N TYR A 138 -4.76 5.12 -12.87
CA TYR A 138 -5.76 5.99 -13.48
C TYR A 138 -5.05 6.63 -14.68
N GLU A 139 -5.30 6.09 -15.87
CA GLU A 139 -4.91 6.71 -17.15
C GLU A 139 -5.25 8.21 -17.23
#